data_AF-E0XNW7-F1
#
_entry.id   AF-E0XNW7-F1
#
_cell.length_a   1.000
_cell.length_b   1.000
_cell.length_c   1.000
_cell.angle_alpha   90.00
_cell.angle_beta   90.00
_cell.angle_gamma   90.00
#
_symmetry.space_group_name_H-M   'P 1'
#
loop_
_entity.id
_entity.type
_entity.pdbx_description
1 polymer ?
#
loop_
_entity_poly.entity_id
_entity_poly.type
_entity_poly.pdbx_seq_one_letter_code
_entity_poly.pdbx_strand_id
1 'polypeptide(L)'
;MKAEGLAHIAAAAASLLNRPALARSFERLPPSDPPKFDPLVLPSANHTLQDDLLREGCSASTVEALLAMYEVAEARLAEHLRRSFGGALAQLAAITDQAEAKVLDRYAGSLRQGLPLLYLRKADECRRRVLGEVSAAKARYSASAT
;
A
#
# COMPACT_ATOMS: atom_id res chain seq x y z
N MET A 1 -29.48 -44.84 -6.70
CA MET A 1 -30.30 -43.88 -7.46
C MET A 1 -30.20 -42.39 -7.02
N LYS A 2 -29.34 -41.99 -6.05
CA LYS A 2 -29.09 -40.55 -5.73
C LYS A 2 -27.73 -40.02 -6.25
N ALA A 3 -26.74 -40.89 -6.43
CA ALA A 3 -25.40 -40.51 -6.88
C ALA A 3 -25.33 -40.17 -8.38
N GLU A 4 -26.13 -40.84 -9.22
CA GLU A 4 -26.17 -40.61 -10.67
C GLU A 4 -26.71 -39.23 -11.03
N GLY A 5 -27.70 -38.72 -10.27
CA GLY A 5 -28.26 -37.38 -10.47
C GLY A 5 -27.24 -36.27 -10.17
N LEU A 6 -26.44 -36.43 -9.10
CA LEU A 6 -25.39 -35.48 -8.75
C LEU A 6 -24.23 -35.50 -9.76
N ALA A 7 -23.87 -36.68 -10.28
CA ALA A 7 -22.87 -36.81 -11.34
C ALA A 7 -23.31 -36.11 -12.63
N HIS A 8 -24.59 -36.23 -13.01
CA HIS A 8 -25.13 -35.54 -14.17
C HIS A 8 -25.17 -34.01 -14.01
N ILE A 9 -25.53 -33.52 -12.82
CA ILE A 9 -25.53 -32.09 -12.52
C ILE A 9 -24.10 -31.53 -12.56
N ALA A 10 -23.12 -32.24 -11.99
CA ALA A 10 -21.71 -31.85 -12.03
C ALA A 10 -21.16 -31.84 -13.46
N ALA A 11 -21.49 -32.84 -14.28
CA ALA A 11 -21.09 -32.90 -15.68
C ALA A 11 -21.74 -31.77 -16.51
N ALA A 12 -23.01 -31.45 -16.26
CA ALA A 12 -23.70 -30.36 -16.92
C ALA A 12 -23.11 -28.98 -16.54
N ALA A 13 -22.78 -28.78 -15.25
CA ALA A 13 -22.11 -27.58 -14.79
C ALA A 13 -20.72 -27.41 -15.40
N ALA A 14 -19.92 -28.49 -15.45
CA ALA A 14 -18.61 -28.47 -16.10
C ALA A 14 -18.70 -28.17 -17.60
N SER A 15 -19.72 -28.72 -18.30
CA SER A 15 -19.96 -28.42 -19.71
C SER A 15 -20.37 -26.96 -19.94
N LEU A 16 -21.18 -26.38 -19.06
CA LEU A 16 -21.57 -24.97 -19.12
C LEU A 16 -20.39 -24.02 -18.87
N LEU A 17 -19.53 -24.34 -17.89
CA LEU A 17 -18.33 -23.55 -17.57
C LEU A 17 -17.29 -23.61 -18.70
N ASN A 18 -17.21 -24.72 -19.44
CA ASN A 18 -16.31 -24.89 -20.58
C ASN A 18 -16.86 -24.33 -21.90
N ARG A 19 -18.03 -23.68 -21.91
CA ARG A 19 -18.56 -23.09 -23.15
C ARG A 19 -17.91 -21.73 -23.43
N PRO A 20 -17.34 -21.53 -24.64
CA PRO A 20 -16.78 -20.24 -25.06
C PRO A 20 -17.81 -19.11 -25.02
N ALA A 21 -19.10 -19.43 -25.21
CA ALA A 21 -20.18 -18.47 -25.12
C ALA A 21 -20.32 -17.87 -23.72
N LEU A 22 -20.12 -18.67 -22.66
CA LEU A 22 -20.19 -18.22 -21.27
C LEU A 22 -18.98 -17.34 -20.91
N ALA A 23 -17.78 -17.72 -21.35
CA ALA A 23 -16.57 -16.90 -21.22
C ALA A 23 -16.74 -15.52 -21.89
N ARG A 24 -17.31 -15.48 -23.10
CA ARG A 24 -17.64 -14.23 -23.80
C ARG A 24 -18.72 -13.40 -23.10
N SER A 25 -19.61 -14.03 -22.33
CA SER A 25 -20.60 -13.31 -21.51
C SER A 25 -19.93 -12.59 -20.34
N PHE A 26 -18.92 -13.20 -19.70
CA PHE A 26 -18.14 -12.57 -18.63
C PHE A 26 -17.29 -11.41 -19.15
N GLU A 27 -16.74 -11.51 -20.37
CA GLU A 27 -16.04 -10.40 -21.03
C GLU A 27 -16.94 -9.19 -21.35
N ARG A 28 -18.26 -9.42 -21.42
CA ARG A 28 -19.27 -8.37 -21.66
C ARG A 28 -19.91 -7.82 -20.40
N LEU A 29 -19.57 -8.36 -19.22
CA LEU A 29 -19.99 -7.72 -17.99
C LEU A 29 -19.29 -6.36 -17.93
N PRO A 30 -20.02 -5.27 -17.66
CA PRO A 30 -19.37 -4.01 -17.38
C PRO A 30 -18.35 -4.25 -16.26
N PRO A 31 -17.13 -3.68 -16.36
CA PRO A 31 -16.24 -3.71 -15.23
C PRO A 31 -17.02 -3.19 -14.03
N SER A 32 -17.06 -3.96 -12.95
CA SER A 32 -17.59 -3.48 -11.67
C SER A 32 -16.83 -2.20 -11.38
N ASP A 33 -17.53 -1.05 -11.44
CA ASP A 33 -16.92 0.21 -11.10
C ASP A 33 -16.38 0.04 -9.68
N PRO A 34 -15.06 0.21 -9.46
CA PRO A 34 -14.52 0.08 -8.13
C PRO A 34 -15.29 1.03 -7.24
N PRO A 35 -15.74 0.58 -6.05
CA PRO A 35 -16.42 1.45 -5.11
C PRO A 35 -15.63 2.75 -4.95
N LYS A 36 -16.26 3.88 -5.28
CA LYS A 36 -15.63 5.21 -5.23
C LYS A 36 -15.50 5.60 -3.76
N PHE A 37 -14.37 5.22 -3.16
CA PHE A 37 -13.98 5.71 -1.84
C PHE A 37 -13.20 7.01 -1.97
N ASP A 38 -13.42 7.94 -1.04
CA ASP A 38 -12.55 9.10 -0.95
C ASP A 38 -11.09 8.66 -0.74
N PRO A 39 -10.15 9.24 -1.50
CA PRO A 39 -8.76 8.82 -1.48
C PRO A 39 -8.12 9.03 -0.10
N LEU A 40 -7.14 8.19 0.22
CA LEU A 40 -6.33 8.37 1.41
C LEU A 40 -5.42 9.60 1.23
N VAL A 41 -5.66 10.63 2.04
CA VAL A 41 -4.80 11.81 2.15
C VAL A 41 -3.75 11.54 3.22
N LEU A 42 -2.48 11.65 2.83
CA LEU A 42 -1.35 11.50 3.74
C LEU A 42 -0.78 12.89 4.06
N PRO A 43 -0.40 13.16 5.33
CA PRO A 43 0.27 14.40 5.68
C PRO A 43 1.64 14.47 5.02
N SER A 44 2.15 15.67 4.81
CA SER A 44 3.57 15.84 4.53
C SER A 44 4.38 15.41 5.74
N ALA A 45 5.42 14.60 5.52
CA ALA A 45 6.47 14.42 6.50
C ALA A 45 7.25 15.75 6.57
N ASN A 46 6.77 16.70 7.38
CA ASN A 46 7.26 18.08 7.47
C ASN A 46 8.69 18.21 8.06
N HIS A 47 9.56 17.20 7.92
CA HIS A 47 10.79 17.09 8.70
C HIS A 47 12.06 16.99 7.87
N THR A 48 13.07 17.70 8.37
CA THR A 48 14.26 18.22 7.73
C THR A 48 15.41 17.22 7.75
N LEU A 49 15.28 16.09 7.04
CA LEU A 49 16.42 15.19 6.82
C LEU A 49 17.62 16.00 6.29
N GLN A 50 17.37 17.01 5.47
CA GLN A 50 18.38 17.95 4.99
C GLN A 50 19.18 18.60 6.14
N ASP A 51 18.50 19.24 7.10
CA ASP A 51 19.17 19.93 8.21
C ASP A 51 19.92 18.97 9.11
N ASP A 52 19.38 17.76 9.32
CA ASP A 52 20.05 16.73 10.11
C ASP A 52 21.34 16.25 9.41
N LEU A 53 21.30 16.04 8.10
CA LEU A 53 22.49 15.65 7.32
C LEU A 53 23.54 16.77 7.27
N LEU A 54 23.11 18.03 7.14
CA LEU A 54 24.00 19.19 7.24
C LEU A 54 24.66 19.26 8.62
N ARG A 55 23.92 18.98 9.70
CA ARG A 55 24.45 18.93 11.06
C ARG A 55 25.47 17.81 11.28
N GLU A 56 25.29 16.67 10.61
CA GLU A 56 26.27 15.59 10.60
C GLU A 56 27.55 15.94 9.83
N GLY A 57 27.56 17.04 9.08
CA GLY A 57 28.69 17.52 8.29
C GLY A 57 28.78 16.91 6.90
N CYS A 58 27.68 16.39 6.36
CA CYS A 58 27.62 15.91 4.98
C CYS A 58 27.90 17.05 3.98
N SER A 59 28.58 16.74 2.88
CA SER A 59 28.71 17.66 1.76
C SER A 59 27.37 17.87 1.08
N ALA A 60 27.21 18.99 0.35
CA ALA A 60 25.97 19.29 -0.38
C ALA A 60 25.57 18.16 -1.34
N SER A 61 26.52 17.54 -2.04
CA SER A 61 26.25 16.42 -2.96
C SER A 61 25.80 15.15 -2.23
N THR A 62 26.35 14.86 -1.05
CA THR A 62 25.90 13.74 -0.22
C THR A 62 24.50 14.02 0.34
N VAL A 63 24.22 15.24 0.77
CA VAL A 63 22.88 15.64 1.22
C VAL A 63 21.86 15.44 0.11
N GLU A 64 22.13 15.96 -1.10
CA GLU A 64 21.25 15.83 -2.26
C GLU A 64 20.97 14.35 -2.61
N ALA A 65 22.00 13.51 -2.68
CA ALA A 65 21.85 12.10 -3.01
C ALA A 65 21.02 11.34 -1.96
N LEU A 66 21.25 11.60 -0.67
CA LEU A 66 20.50 10.96 0.43
C LEU A 66 19.06 11.45 0.49
N LEU A 67 18.82 12.74 0.26
CA LEU A 67 17.47 13.30 0.16
C LEU A 67 16.68 12.68 -0.98
N ALA A 68 17.26 12.59 -2.18
CA ALA A 68 16.59 11.98 -3.33
C ALA A 68 16.19 10.52 -3.05
N MET A 69 17.06 9.74 -2.40
CA MET A 69 16.72 8.37 -2.00
C MET A 69 15.60 8.33 -0.95
N TYR A 70 15.62 9.25 0.02
CA TYR A 70 14.60 9.35 1.05
C TYR A 70 13.23 9.71 0.45
N GLU A 71 13.16 10.73 -0.40
CA GLU A 71 11.93 11.16 -1.09
C GLU A 71 11.34 10.04 -1.94
N VAL A 72 12.17 9.27 -2.65
CA VAL A 72 11.72 8.09 -3.39
C VAL A 72 11.16 7.02 -2.46
N ALA A 73 11.79 6.78 -1.30
CA ALA A 73 11.31 5.84 -0.31
C ALA A 73 9.97 6.28 0.30
N GLU A 74 9.82 7.57 0.62
CA GLU A 74 8.57 8.15 1.11
C GLU A 74 7.44 8.06 0.07
N ALA A 75 7.72 8.37 -1.19
CA ALA A 75 6.76 8.26 -2.28
C ALA A 75 6.28 6.81 -2.47
N ARG A 76 7.20 5.85 -2.40
CA ARG A 76 6.87 4.41 -2.47
C ARG A 76 6.02 3.96 -1.28
N LEU A 77 6.34 4.43 -0.07
CA LEU A 77 5.55 4.14 1.12
C LEU A 77 4.14 4.73 1.00
N ALA A 78 4.03 5.99 0.59
CA ALA A 78 2.76 6.67 0.40
C ALA A 78 1.87 5.92 -0.61
N GLU A 79 2.44 5.52 -1.74
CA GLU A 79 1.74 4.73 -2.75
C GLU A 79 1.32 3.35 -2.24
N HIS A 80 2.19 2.66 -1.50
CA HIS A 80 1.87 1.38 -0.90
C HIS A 80 0.68 1.49 0.07
N LEU A 81 0.63 2.54 0.89
CA LEU A 81 -0.48 2.75 1.83
C LEU A 81 -1.79 3.09 1.11
N ARG A 82 -1.74 3.90 0.04
CA ARG A 82 -2.93 4.19 -0.80
C ARG A 82 -3.48 2.92 -1.45
N ARG A 83 -2.60 2.08 -2.02
CA ARG A 83 -3.00 0.79 -2.60
C ARG A 83 -3.58 -0.16 -1.55
N SER A 84 -2.95 -0.23 -0.38
CA SER A 84 -3.42 -1.08 0.73
C SER A 84 -4.79 -0.62 1.23
N PHE A 85 -4.99 0.70 1.36
CA PHE A 85 -6.28 1.29 1.70
C PHE A 85 -7.36 0.93 0.67
N GLY A 86 -7.11 1.22 -0.61
CA GLY A 86 -8.06 0.91 -1.68
C GLY A 86 -8.37 -0.58 -1.79
N GLY A 87 -7.34 -1.43 -1.68
CA GLY A 87 -7.47 -2.88 -1.71
C GLY A 87 -8.29 -3.42 -0.54
N ALA A 88 -8.04 -2.96 0.69
CA ALA A 88 -8.80 -3.37 1.87
C ALA A 88 -10.27 -2.96 1.77
N LEU A 89 -10.56 -1.75 1.28
CA LEU A 89 -11.93 -1.29 1.11
C LEU A 89 -12.66 -2.00 -0.03
N ALA A 90 -11.97 -2.30 -1.13
CA ALA A 90 -12.55 -3.08 -2.22
C ALA A 90 -12.89 -4.51 -1.78
N GLN A 91 -12.00 -5.15 -1.03
CA GLN A 91 -12.25 -6.48 -0.47
C GLN A 91 -13.43 -6.47 0.50
N LEU A 92 -13.51 -5.46 1.37
CA LEU A 92 -14.63 -5.33 2.30
C LEU A 92 -15.93 -5.07 1.55
N ALA A 93 -15.96 -4.14 0.60
CA ALA A 93 -17.15 -3.87 -0.22
C ALA A 93 -17.64 -5.08 -1.01
N ALA A 94 -16.75 -5.98 -1.45
CA ALA A 94 -17.14 -7.19 -2.16
C ALA A 94 -17.92 -8.19 -1.29
N ILE A 95 -17.81 -8.12 0.03
CA ILE A 95 -18.48 -9.02 0.98
C ILE A 95 -19.56 -8.34 1.83
N THR A 96 -19.66 -7.01 1.75
CA THR A 96 -20.58 -6.20 2.57
C THR A 96 -21.82 -5.87 1.76
N ASP A 97 -23.01 -6.10 2.31
CA ASP A 97 -24.26 -5.71 1.65
C ASP A 97 -24.67 -4.26 1.96
N GLN A 98 -25.78 -3.80 1.38
CA GLN A 98 -26.26 -2.43 1.56
C GLN A 98 -26.75 -2.16 3.00
N ALA A 99 -27.16 -3.18 3.75
CA ALA A 99 -27.55 -3.04 5.15
C ALA A 99 -26.32 -2.82 6.05
N GLU A 100 -25.16 -3.32 5.63
CA GLU A 100 -23.88 -3.21 6.32
C GLU A 100 -23.01 -2.03 5.84
N ALA A 101 -23.52 -1.12 5.00
CA ALA A 101 -22.79 0.05 4.50
C ALA A 101 -22.13 0.89 5.61
N LYS A 102 -22.76 0.98 6.79
CA LYS A 102 -22.21 1.67 7.97
C LYS A 102 -20.93 1.03 8.52
N VAL A 103 -20.77 -0.28 8.35
CA VAL A 103 -19.57 -1.04 8.76
C VAL A 103 -18.40 -0.65 7.86
N LEU A 104 -18.63 -0.60 6.55
CA LEU A 104 -17.65 -0.16 5.56
C LEU A 104 -17.17 1.27 5.82
N ASP A 105 -18.08 2.19 6.12
CA ASP A 105 -17.75 3.59 6.46
C ASP A 105 -16.92 3.68 7.75
N ARG A 106 -17.30 2.93 8.79
CA ARG A 106 -16.55 2.91 10.07
C ARG A 106 -15.15 2.34 9.90
N TYR A 107 -15.01 1.29 9.08
CA TYR A 107 -13.71 0.70 8.78
C TYR A 107 -12.84 1.66 7.96
N ALA A 108 -13.40 2.29 6.92
CA ALA A 108 -12.71 3.31 6.14
C ALA A 108 -12.27 4.49 7.02
N GLY A 109 -13.12 4.97 7.92
CA GLY A 109 -12.76 5.99 8.92
C GLY A 109 -11.60 5.56 9.82
N SER A 110 -11.59 4.31 10.28
CA SER A 110 -10.52 3.77 11.13
C SER A 110 -9.19 3.68 10.38
N LEU A 111 -9.20 3.23 9.12
CA LEU A 111 -8.00 3.22 8.28
C LEU A 111 -7.50 4.63 7.98
N ARG A 112 -8.40 5.59 7.72
CA ARG A 112 -8.03 7.00 7.50
C ARG A 112 -7.39 7.64 8.73
N GLN A 113 -7.69 7.15 9.94
CA GLN A 113 -7.01 7.60 11.15
C GLN A 113 -5.67 6.88 11.36
N GLY A 114 -5.61 5.58 11.12
CA GLY A 114 -4.43 4.76 11.41
C GLY A 114 -3.30 4.86 10.38
N LEU A 115 -3.62 4.90 9.08
CA LEU A 115 -2.61 4.86 8.03
C LEU A 115 -1.73 6.12 7.97
N PRO A 116 -2.24 7.35 8.19
CA PRO A 116 -1.40 8.54 8.33
C PRO A 116 -0.39 8.44 9.50
N LEU A 117 -0.81 7.88 10.64
CA LEU A 117 0.09 7.67 11.79
C LEU A 117 1.17 6.64 11.47
N LEU A 118 0.79 5.55 10.78
CA LEU A 118 1.73 4.55 10.30
C LEU A 118 2.74 5.14 9.31
N TYR A 119 2.26 5.98 8.37
CA TYR A 119 3.10 6.70 7.42
C TYR A 119 4.16 7.54 8.14
N LEU A 120 3.74 8.41 9.07
CA LEU A 120 4.66 9.28 9.82
C LEU A 120 5.67 8.46 10.64
N ARG A 121 5.22 7.40 11.32
CA ARG A 121 6.11 6.52 12.08
C ARG A 121 7.16 5.87 11.19
N LYS A 122 6.77 5.41 9.99
CA LYS A 122 7.67 4.74 9.05
C LYS A 122 8.63 5.73 8.37
N ALA A 123 8.17 6.93 8.05
CA ALA A 123 9.00 8.03 7.56
C ALA A 123 10.08 8.40 8.59
N ASP A 124 9.73 8.53 9.87
CA ASP A 124 10.71 8.80 10.94
C ASP A 124 11.67 7.62 11.18
N GLU A 125 11.19 6.38 11.14
CA GLU A 125 12.04 5.19 11.22
C GLU A 125 13.08 5.17 10.09
N CYS A 126 12.68 5.51 8.86
CA CYS A 126 13.57 5.62 7.72
C CYS A 126 14.59 6.74 7.91
N ARG A 127 14.15 7.93 8.35
CA ARG A 127 15.03 9.08 8.65
C ARG A 127 16.12 8.69 9.65
N ARG A 128 15.73 8.07 10.78
CA ARG A 128 16.67 7.63 11.82
C ARG A 128 17.67 6.59 11.30
N ARG A 129 17.26 5.68 10.42
CA ARG A 129 18.18 4.73 9.79
C ARG A 129 19.21 5.42 8.91
N VAL A 130 18.77 6.36 8.06
CA VAL A 130 19.68 7.14 7.20
C VAL A 130 20.71 7.88 8.05
N LEU A 131 20.28 8.57 9.11
CA LEU A 131 21.19 9.28 10.02
C LEU A 131 22.14 8.32 10.76
N GLY A 132 21.64 7.18 11.24
CA GLY A 132 22.46 6.17 11.89
C GLY A 132 23.58 5.65 10.98
N GLU A 133 23.28 5.40 9.71
CA GLU A 133 24.27 4.97 8.72
C GLU A 133 25.29 6.07 8.42
N VAL A 134 24.87 7.33 8.32
CA VAL A 134 25.77 8.47 8.12
C VAL A 134 26.73 8.62 9.30
N SER A 135 26.22 8.60 10.54
CA SER A 135 27.07 8.69 11.74
C SER A 135 28.02 7.49 11.84
N ALA A 136 27.56 6.28 11.50
CA ALA A 136 28.40 5.09 11.48
C ALA A 136 29.51 5.18 10.41
N ALA A 137 29.19 5.66 9.21
CA ALA A 137 30.16 5.89 8.14
C ALA A 137 31.21 6.92 8.54
N LYS A 138 30.79 8.02 9.17
CA LYS A 138 31.67 9.06 9.71
C LYS A 138 32.63 8.50 10.74
N ALA A 139 32.14 7.73 11.72
CA ALA A 139 32.97 7.11 12.75
C ALA A 139 34.03 6.15 12.16
N ARG A 140 33.65 5.32 11.16
CA ARG A 140 34.57 4.42 10.47
C ARG A 140 35.68 5.17 9.73
N TYR A 141 35.32 6.27 9.05
CA TYR A 141 36.28 7.10 8.34
C TYR A 141 37.26 7.77 9.31
N SER A 142 36.76 8.36 10.40
CA SER A 142 37.59 8.97 11.44
C SER A 142 38.56 7.97 12.09
N ALA A 143 38.13 6.74 12.34
CA ALA A 143 38.97 5.69 12.91
C ALA A 143 40.03 5.15 11.93
N SER A 144 39.79 5.25 10.62
CA SER A 144 40.75 4.83 9.59
C SER A 144 41.75 5.93 9.20
N ALA A 145 41.46 7.17 9.58
CA ALA A 145 42.29 8.35 9.31
C ALA A 145 43.30 8.64 10.45
N THR A 146 43.20 7.92 11.56
CA THR A 146 44.15 7.90 12.69
C THR A 146 45.07 6.70 12.59
#